data_AF-A0A3D0N497-F1
#
_entry.id   AF-A0A3D0N497-F1
#
_cell.length_a   1.000
_cell.length_b   1.000
_cell.length_c   1.000
_cell.angle_alpha   90.00
_cell.angle_beta   90.00
_cell.angle_gamma   90.00
#
_symmetry.space_group_name_H-M   'P 1'
#
loop_
_entity.id
_entity.type
_entity.pdbx_description
1 polymer ?
#
loop_
_entity_poly.entity_id
_entity_poly.type
_entity_poly.pdbx_seq_one_letter_code
_entity_poly.pdbx_strand_id
1 'polypeptide(L)'
;MAGQNTYQDAEGRWLKVENIRNVGQRGFIQQGEQWVDSRLRIGEQEQLEPDLRIQAFSEAHFQLSRAFPTLNSQLAVADNMRVLINGRIVEIGPEGETSLTPAELEALKAAPTTGEAPARPHGPTMLGAAMLLSGLSQTLAGVWWGIQKYI
;
A
#
# COMPACT_ATOMS: atom_id res chain seq x y z
N MET A 1 19.71 -22.13 21.02
CA MET A 1 18.42 -21.46 21.32
C MET A 1 18.12 -20.54 20.16
N ALA A 2 17.06 -20.78 19.40
CA ALA A 2 16.64 -19.83 18.36
C ALA A 2 16.19 -18.55 19.07
N GLY A 3 16.84 -17.42 18.78
CA GLY A 3 16.40 -16.12 19.27
C GLY A 3 14.95 -15.92 18.83
N GLN A 4 14.08 -15.61 19.78
CA GLN A 4 12.67 -15.35 19.46
C GLN A 4 12.61 -13.98 18.79
N ASN A 5 12.29 -13.95 17.49
CA ASN A 5 12.08 -12.70 16.78
C ASN A 5 10.76 -12.09 17.28
N THR A 6 10.89 -10.95 17.95
CA THR A 6 9.76 -10.19 18.48
C THR A 6 9.90 -8.74 18.04
N TYR A 7 8.77 -8.11 17.73
CA TYR A 7 8.72 -6.67 17.48
C TYR A 7 7.62 -6.04 18.32
N GLN A 8 7.77 -4.76 18.63
CA GLN A 8 6.76 -4.01 19.36
C GLN A 8 5.88 -3.25 18.36
N ASP A 9 4.55 -3.41 18.47
CA ASP A 9 3.58 -2.65 17.67
C ASP A 9 3.36 -1.23 18.21
N ALA A 10 2.45 -0.47 17.59
CA ALA A 10 2.17 0.91 17.98
C ALA A 10 1.51 1.02 19.38
N GLU A 11 0.80 -0.02 19.80
CA GLU A 11 0.15 -0.15 21.11
C GLU A 11 1.12 -0.63 22.20
N GLY A 12 2.39 -0.86 21.85
CA GLY A 12 3.40 -1.33 22.77
C GLY A 12 3.36 -2.83 23.05
N ARG A 13 2.53 -3.60 22.33
CA ARG A 13 2.43 -5.05 22.47
C ARG A 13 3.58 -5.72 21.73
N TRP A 14 4.13 -6.77 22.34
CA TRP A 14 5.14 -7.60 21.71
C TRP A 14 4.48 -8.67 20.85
N LEU A 15 4.72 -8.59 19.54
CA LEU A 15 4.24 -9.55 18.57
C LEU A 15 5.38 -10.48 18.16
N LYS A 16 5.12 -11.78 18.22
CA LYS A 16 6.04 -12.80 17.74
C LYS A 16 5.94 -12.89 16.22
N VAL A 17 7.08 -12.90 15.54
CA VAL A 17 7.17 -13.00 14.09
C VAL A 17 8.14 -14.10 13.68
N GLU A 18 7.96 -14.62 12.48
CA GLU A 18 8.80 -15.71 11.98
C GLU A 18 10.23 -15.21 11.73
N ASN A 19 10.37 -14.12 10.97
CA ASN A 19 11.64 -13.46 10.74
C ASN A 19 11.51 -11.94 10.69
N ILE A 20 12.63 -11.31 11.02
CA ILE A 20 12.88 -9.89 10.77
C ILE A 20 14.14 -9.79 9.92
N ARG A 21 14.11 -8.97 8.89
CA ARG A 21 15.29 -8.65 8.07
C ARG A 21 15.45 -7.16 7.94
N ASN A 22 16.68 -6.68 8.10
CA ASN A 22 17.05 -5.30 7.79
C ASN A 22 17.77 -5.28 6.45
N VAL A 23 17.20 -4.57 5.47
CA VAL A 23 17.76 -4.44 4.13
C VAL A 23 17.95 -2.95 3.83
N GLY A 24 19.19 -2.54 3.63
CA GLY A 24 19.55 -1.12 3.56
C GLY A 24 19.14 -0.38 4.84
N GLN A 25 18.31 0.65 4.70
CA GLN A 25 17.80 1.46 5.82
C GLN A 25 16.37 1.07 6.25
N ARG A 26 15.86 -0.09 5.82
CA ARG A 26 14.46 -0.51 6.05
C ARG A 26 14.39 -1.88 6.71
N GLY A 27 13.49 -1.99 7.69
CA GLY A 27 13.16 -3.25 8.34
C GLY A 27 11.97 -3.91 7.66
N PHE A 28 12.03 -5.22 7.50
CA PHE A 28 10.97 -6.05 6.95
C PHE A 28 10.65 -7.18 7.93
N ILE A 29 9.36 -7.46 8.06
CA ILE A 29 8.80 -8.49 8.90
C ILE A 29 8.21 -9.56 7.98
N GLN A 30 8.56 -10.82 8.21
CA GLN A 30 7.98 -11.93 7.45
C GLN A 30 6.59 -12.26 7.99
N GLN A 31 5.60 -12.28 7.09
CA GLN A 31 4.23 -12.73 7.35
C GLN A 31 3.88 -13.84 6.37
N GLY A 32 3.94 -15.09 6.84
CA GLY A 32 3.92 -16.25 5.94
C GLY A 32 5.05 -16.16 4.92
N GLU A 33 4.71 -16.10 3.64
CA GLU A 33 5.68 -16.01 2.54
C GLU A 33 6.01 -14.57 2.11
N GLN A 34 5.27 -13.57 2.60
CA GLN A 34 5.42 -12.17 2.18
C GLN A 34 6.31 -11.38 3.15
N TRP A 35 7.21 -10.57 2.59
CA TRP A 35 8.01 -9.60 3.33
C TRP A 35 7.31 -8.25 3.40
N VAL A 36 6.96 -7.82 4.61
CA VAL A 36 6.21 -6.58 4.82
C VAL A 36 7.12 -5.54 5.43
N ASP A 37 7.15 -4.34 4.86
CA ASP A 37 7.85 -3.21 5.46
C ASP A 37 7.31 -2.89 6.87
N SER A 38 8.19 -2.78 7.86
CA SER A 38 7.81 -2.59 9.27
C SER A 38 7.09 -1.27 9.57
N ARG A 39 7.10 -0.31 8.63
CA ARG A 39 6.32 0.93 8.74
C ARG A 39 4.85 0.74 8.38
N LEU A 40 4.52 -0.33 7.67
CA LEU A 40 3.15 -0.78 7.50
C LEU A 40 2.72 -1.37 8.85
N ARG A 41 1.77 -0.70 9.53
CA ARG A 41 1.18 -1.20 10.77
C ARG A 41 0.34 -2.42 10.41
N ILE A 42 0.85 -3.62 10.65
CA ILE A 42 0.14 -4.86 10.31
C ILE A 42 -0.13 -5.65 11.59
N GLY A 43 -1.40 -5.99 11.82
CA GLY A 43 -1.88 -6.61 13.07
C GLY A 43 -2.97 -5.80 13.78
N GLU A 44 -3.25 -4.59 13.32
CA GLU A 44 -4.47 -3.84 13.60
C GLU A 44 -5.52 -4.26 12.54
N GLN A 45 -6.82 -4.28 12.88
CA GLN A 45 -7.87 -4.94 12.10
C GLN A 45 -8.04 -4.54 10.61
N GLU A 46 -7.31 -3.55 10.10
CA GLU A 46 -7.21 -3.24 8.67
C GLU A 46 -5.94 -3.86 8.08
N GLN A 47 -6.10 -4.98 7.37
CA GLN A 47 -5.12 -5.36 6.34
C GLN A 47 -5.14 -4.25 5.29
N LEU A 48 -4.10 -3.42 5.26
CA LEU A 48 -3.99 -2.36 4.27
C LEU A 48 -3.83 -2.99 2.89
N GLU A 49 -4.87 -2.89 2.05
CA GLU A 49 -4.85 -3.32 0.65
C GLU A 49 -3.75 -2.55 -0.10
N PRO A 50 -3.04 -3.21 -1.03
CA PRO A 50 -2.06 -2.52 -1.85
C PRO A 50 -2.75 -1.54 -2.81
N ASP A 51 -2.20 -0.32 -2.91
CA ASP A 51 -2.62 0.67 -3.91
C ASP A 51 -2.21 0.24 -5.33
N LEU A 52 -1.13 -0.54 -5.43
CA LEU A 52 -0.59 -1.04 -6.69
C LEU A 52 0.05 -2.42 -6.48
N ARG A 53 -0.26 -3.36 -7.37
CA ARG A 53 0.38 -4.68 -7.44
C ARG A 53 1.27 -4.74 -8.68
N ILE A 54 2.51 -5.17 -8.50
CA ILE A 54 3.51 -5.27 -9.56
C ILE A 54 3.99 -6.72 -9.63
N GLN A 55 4.03 -7.27 -10.84
CA GLN A 55 4.63 -8.58 -11.03
C GLN A 55 6.16 -8.51 -10.84
N ALA A 56 6.70 -9.41 -10.02
CA ALA A 56 8.13 -9.55 -9.78
C ALA A 56 8.89 -9.86 -11.09
N PHE A 57 10.06 -9.27 -11.25
CA PHE A 57 10.91 -9.41 -12.45
C PHE A 57 10.27 -8.98 -13.78
N SER A 58 9.13 -8.29 -13.74
CA SER A 58 8.52 -7.67 -14.92
C SER A 58 9.18 -6.33 -15.27
N GLU A 59 8.79 -5.75 -16.40
CA GLU A 59 9.26 -4.41 -16.77
C GLU A 59 8.81 -3.36 -15.73
N ALA A 60 7.61 -3.47 -15.16
CA ALA A 60 7.14 -2.62 -14.06
C ALA A 60 8.07 -2.68 -12.84
N HIS A 61 8.57 -3.87 -12.48
CA HIS A 61 9.55 -4.02 -11.40
C HIS A 61 10.83 -3.22 -11.73
N PHE A 62 11.35 -3.34 -12.95
CA PHE A 62 12.56 -2.62 -13.34
C PHE A 62 12.34 -1.12 -13.49
N GLN A 63 11.15 -0.68 -13.93
CA GLN A 63 10.75 0.72 -13.93
C GLN A 63 10.74 1.29 -12.51
N LEU A 64 10.21 0.54 -11.54
CA LEU A 64 10.23 0.92 -10.13
C LEU A 64 11.67 1.05 -9.61
N SER A 65 12.53 0.09 -9.91
CA SER A 65 13.96 0.12 -9.54
C SER A 65 14.68 1.36 -10.10
N ARG A 66 14.40 1.73 -11.36
CA ARG A 66 14.98 2.94 -11.98
C ARG A 66 14.42 4.24 -11.38
N ALA A 67 13.13 4.27 -11.06
CA ALA A 67 12.46 5.44 -10.49
C ALA A 67 12.83 5.67 -9.02
N PHE A 68 13.09 4.61 -8.26
CA PHE A 68 13.43 4.66 -6.83
C PHE A 68 14.70 3.87 -6.52
N PRO A 69 15.90 4.34 -6.93
CA PRO A 69 17.15 3.60 -6.77
C PRO A 69 17.47 3.20 -5.32
N THR A 70 16.96 3.96 -4.34
CA THR A 70 17.08 3.68 -2.91
C THR A 70 16.41 2.36 -2.48
N LEU A 71 15.52 1.80 -3.31
CA LEU A 71 14.82 0.55 -3.05
C LEU A 71 15.51 -0.66 -3.66
N ASN A 72 16.56 -0.49 -4.48
CA ASN A 72 17.17 -1.58 -5.23
C ASN A 72 17.68 -2.72 -4.33
N SER A 73 18.27 -2.37 -3.16
CA SER A 73 18.71 -3.38 -2.20
C SER A 73 17.55 -4.23 -1.67
N GLN A 74 16.37 -3.64 -1.50
CA GLN A 74 15.17 -4.30 -1.00
C GLN A 74 14.54 -5.16 -2.10
N LEU A 75 14.42 -4.60 -3.30
CA LEU A 75 13.90 -5.27 -4.50
C LEU A 75 14.71 -6.51 -4.91
N ALA A 76 16.00 -6.53 -4.59
CA ALA A 76 16.88 -7.67 -4.89
C ALA A 76 16.74 -8.85 -3.91
N VAL A 77 16.21 -8.62 -2.71
CA VAL A 77 16.24 -9.60 -1.59
C VAL A 77 14.93 -10.37 -1.46
N ALA A 78 13.84 -9.89 -2.05
CA ALA A 78 12.52 -10.54 -1.98
C ALA A 78 11.73 -10.34 -3.27
N ASP A 79 11.14 -11.43 -3.76
CA ASP A 79 10.22 -11.53 -4.89
C ASP A 79 8.74 -11.45 -4.47
N ASN A 80 8.44 -11.63 -3.19
CA ASN A 80 7.13 -11.40 -2.57
C ASN A 80 7.26 -10.38 -1.42
N MET A 81 6.96 -9.11 -1.68
CA MET A 81 7.09 -8.05 -0.69
C MET A 81 6.03 -6.95 -0.80
N ARG A 82 5.69 -6.35 0.35
CA ARG A 82 4.84 -5.15 0.44
C ARG A 82 5.64 -3.99 1.01
N VAL A 83 5.71 -2.91 0.25
CA VAL A 83 6.60 -1.78 0.52
C VAL A 83 5.84 -0.46 0.49
N LEU A 84 6.04 0.36 1.53
CA LEU A 84 5.54 1.74 1.53
C LEU A 84 6.46 2.63 0.69
N ILE A 85 5.92 3.30 -0.33
CA ILE A 85 6.62 4.26 -1.21
C ILE A 85 5.82 5.55 -1.20
N ASN A 86 6.38 6.62 -0.64
CA ASN A 86 5.75 7.94 -0.56
C ASN A 86 4.29 7.91 -0.06
N GLY A 87 3.96 7.05 0.91
CA GLY A 87 2.60 6.95 1.45
C GLY A 87 1.67 6.01 0.67
N ARG A 88 2.12 5.41 -0.44
CA ARG A 88 1.41 4.38 -1.19
C ARG A 88 1.98 3.00 -0.89
N ILE A 89 1.12 2.01 -0.83
CA ILE A 89 1.45 0.62 -0.56
C ILE A 89 1.60 -0.09 -1.90
N VAL A 90 2.82 -0.50 -2.20
CA VAL A 90 3.13 -1.27 -3.41
C VAL A 90 3.41 -2.71 -3.02
N GLU A 91 2.69 -3.63 -3.62
CA GLU A 91 2.95 -5.05 -3.51
C GLU A 91 3.70 -5.54 -4.74
N ILE A 92 4.72 -6.35 -4.51
CA ILE A 92 5.53 -6.99 -5.54
C ILE A 92 5.40 -8.48 -5.30
N GLY A 93 4.95 -9.23 -6.30
CA GLY A 93 4.64 -10.65 -6.15
C GLY A 93 4.56 -11.38 -7.50
N PRO A 94 4.12 -12.64 -7.53
CA PRO A 94 4.01 -13.41 -8.78
C PRO A 94 2.97 -12.83 -9.76
N GLU A 95 2.05 -12.01 -9.26
CA GLU A 95 0.96 -11.39 -10.00
C GLU A 95 1.02 -9.86 -9.89
N GLY A 96 0.38 -9.16 -10.84
CA GLY A 96 0.28 -7.71 -10.86
C GLY A 96 0.58 -7.11 -12.23
N GLU A 97 0.68 -5.79 -12.26
CA GLU A 97 1.03 -5.05 -13.47
C GLU A 97 2.44 -5.40 -13.94
N THR A 98 2.58 -5.56 -15.25
CA THR A 98 3.85 -5.94 -15.89
C THR A 98 4.58 -4.75 -16.50
N SER A 99 3.89 -3.63 -16.67
CA SER A 99 4.42 -2.35 -17.14
C SER A 99 3.63 -1.23 -16.47
N LEU A 100 4.31 -0.15 -16.10
CA LEU A 100 3.70 1.07 -15.57
C LEU A 100 3.79 2.19 -16.60
N THR A 101 2.74 2.99 -16.68
CA THR A 101 2.75 4.21 -17.48
C THR A 101 3.61 5.29 -16.79
N PRO A 102 4.14 6.27 -17.54
CA PRO A 102 4.84 7.40 -16.94
C PRO A 102 4.01 8.15 -15.89
N ALA A 103 2.69 8.26 -16.11
CA ALA A 103 1.78 8.93 -15.18
C ALA A 103 1.67 8.19 -13.83
N GLU A 104 1.63 6.86 -13.85
CA GLU A 104 1.61 6.04 -12.63
C GLU A 104 2.94 6.14 -11.86
N LEU A 105 4.07 6.15 -12.57
CA LEU A 105 5.38 6.39 -11.96
C LEU A 105 5.45 7.76 -11.28
N GLU A 106 4.98 8.81 -11.94
CA GLU A 106 4.95 10.15 -11.36
C GLU A 106 3.99 10.23 -10.16
N ALA A 107 2.84 9.55 -10.22
CA ALA A 107 1.92 9.45 -9.09
C ALA A 107 2.51 8.73 -7.86
N LEU A 108 3.42 7.77 -8.07
CA LEU A 108 4.19 7.13 -7.00
C LEU A 108 5.29 8.03 -6.44
N LYS A 109 5.86 8.93 -7.25
CA LYS A 109 6.88 9.89 -6.80
C LYS A 109 6.26 11.03 -5.97
N ALA A 110 5.03 11.41 -6.29
CA ALA A 110 4.26 12.35 -5.49
C ALA A 110 3.79 11.69 -4.19
N ALA A 111 3.90 12.40 -3.06
CA ALA A 111 3.16 12.03 -1.85
C ALA A 111 1.64 12.12 -2.13
N PRO A 112 0.78 11.33 -1.48
CA PRO A 112 -0.66 11.49 -1.60
C PRO A 112 -1.03 12.89 -1.13
N THR A 113 -1.28 13.80 -2.08
CA THR A 113 -1.94 15.06 -1.81
C THR A 113 -3.30 14.73 -1.22
N THR A 114 -3.49 15.04 0.06
CA THR A 114 -4.77 14.95 0.75
C THR A 114 -5.82 15.71 -0.08
N GLY A 115 -6.67 14.98 -0.80
CA GLY A 115 -7.77 15.57 -1.56
C GLY A 115 -8.21 14.84 -2.83
N GLU A 116 -7.34 14.07 -3.49
CA GLU A 116 -7.73 13.47 -4.77
C GLU A 116 -7.15 12.05 -4.91
N ALA A 117 -8.00 11.05 -4.67
CA ALA A 117 -7.73 9.70 -5.11
C ALA A 117 -7.57 9.75 -6.65
N PRO A 118 -6.42 9.36 -7.23
CA PRO A 118 -6.29 9.34 -8.67
C PRO A 118 -7.37 8.40 -9.21
N ALA A 119 -8.21 8.94 -10.10
CA ALA A 119 -9.25 8.16 -10.77
C ALA A 119 -8.60 6.91 -11.36
N ARG A 120 -9.05 5.73 -10.90
CA ARG A 120 -8.68 4.44 -11.47
C ARG A 120 -8.87 4.53 -12.99
N PRO A 121 -7.82 4.37 -13.81
CA PRO A 121 -8.00 4.29 -15.25
C PRO A 121 -8.70 2.96 -15.54
N HIS A 122 -10.01 3.01 -15.77
CA HIS A 122 -10.72 1.92 -16.41
C HIS A 122 -10.18 1.82 -17.85
N GLY A 123 -9.42 0.76 -18.15
CA GLY A 123 -9.19 0.37 -19.54
C GLY A 123 -10.53 0.15 -20.27
N PRO A 124 -10.59 0.30 -21.60
CA PRO A 124 -11.85 0.28 -22.33
C PRO A 124 -12.40 -1.14 -22.42
N THR A 125 -13.30 -1.52 -21.52
CA THR A 125 -14.18 -2.67 -21.74
C THR A 125 -15.44 -2.19 -22.46
N MET A 126 -15.52 -2.45 -23.76
CA MET A 126 -16.71 -2.19 -24.56
C MET A 126 -17.85 -3.16 -24.22
N LEU A 127 -19.03 -2.56 -24.04
CA LEU A 127 -20.37 -3.03 -24.41
C LEU A 127 -20.95 -4.30 -23.75
N GLY A 128 -21.85 -4.08 -22.79
CA GLY A 128 -22.84 -5.05 -22.34
C GLY A 128 -23.93 -4.34 -21.53
N ALA A 129 -25.01 -3.94 -22.19
CA ALA A 129 -26.11 -3.16 -21.63
C ALA A 129 -26.86 -3.89 -20.51
N ALA A 130 -27.11 -3.21 -19.39
CA ALA A 130 -28.29 -3.44 -18.56
C ALA A 130 -28.70 -2.12 -17.86
N MET A 131 -29.96 -1.78 -18.07
CA MET A 131 -30.65 -0.55 -17.71
C MET A 131 -30.95 -0.42 -16.21
N LEU A 132 -31.01 0.86 -15.79
CA LEU A 132 -31.97 1.50 -14.87
C LEU A 132 -32.11 0.95 -13.44
N LEU A 133 -31.82 1.81 -12.45
CA LEU A 133 -32.88 2.37 -11.61
C LEU A 133 -32.41 3.63 -10.87
N SER A 134 -33.22 4.65 -11.04
CA SER A 134 -33.25 5.99 -10.46
C SER A 134 -33.56 6.02 -8.96
N GLY A 135 -33.01 7.02 -8.26
CA GLY A 135 -33.41 7.42 -6.90
C GLY A 135 -32.37 8.33 -6.25
N LEU A 136 -32.26 9.61 -6.64
CA LEU A 136 -32.90 10.76 -5.98
C LEU A 136 -32.74 10.76 -4.44
N SER A 137 -31.77 11.52 -3.92
CA SER A 137 -32.03 12.78 -3.21
C SER A 137 -30.73 13.39 -2.67
N GLN A 138 -30.43 14.60 -3.15
CA GLN A 138 -29.55 15.54 -2.48
C GLN A 138 -30.28 16.12 -1.27
N THR A 139 -29.62 16.24 -0.12
CA THR A 139 -29.85 17.35 0.81
C THR A 139 -28.55 17.70 1.54
N LEU A 140 -27.99 18.85 1.18
CA LEU A 140 -27.04 19.63 1.99
C LEU A 140 -27.81 20.31 3.14
N ALA A 141 -27.39 20.07 4.38
CA ALA A 141 -27.54 20.94 5.55
C ALA A 141 -26.70 20.26 6.66
N GLY A 142 -25.63 20.82 7.23
CA GLY A 142 -25.47 22.20 7.65
C GLY A 142 -26.10 22.40 9.03
N VAL A 143 -25.57 21.77 10.09
CA VAL A 143 -25.71 22.27 11.48
C VAL A 143 -24.46 21.89 12.28
N TRP A 144 -23.75 22.93 12.70
CA TRP A 144 -22.64 22.96 13.65
C TRP A 144 -23.26 23.22 15.03
N TRP A 145 -23.02 22.39 16.04
CA TRP A 145 -23.21 22.79 17.45
C TRP A 145 -22.13 22.14 18.31
N GLY A 146 -21.21 22.98 18.78
CA GLY A 146 -20.37 22.67 19.93
C GLY A 146 -21.16 22.85 21.21
N ILE A 147 -20.84 22.07 22.24
CA ILE A 147 -21.19 22.39 23.63
C ILE A 147 -19.93 22.23 24.49
N GLN A 148 -19.53 23.36 25.06
CA GLN A 148 -18.63 23.50 26.19
C GLN A 148 -19.20 22.82 27.45
N LYS A 149 -18.34 22.02 28.10
CA LYS A 149 -17.88 22.16 29.49
C LYS A 149 -18.88 22.74 30.52
N TYR A 150 -19.24 21.95 31.54
CA TYR A 150 -19.46 22.45 32.90
C TYR A 150 -19.16 21.36 33.96
N ILE A 151 -18.26 21.73 34.88
CA ILE A 151 -17.95 21.24 36.25
C ILE A 151 -17.49 19.80 36.41
#